data_AF-A0A9N8D4Q8-F1
#
_entry.id   AF-A0A9N8D4Q8-F1
#
_cell.length_a   1.000
_cell.length_b   1.000
_cell.length_c   1.000
_cell.angle_alpha   90.00
_cell.angle_beta   90.00
_cell.angle_gamma   90.00
#
_symmetry.space_group_name_H-M   'P 1'
#
loop_
_entity.id
_entity.type
_entity.pdbx_description
1 polymer ?
#
loop_
_entity_poly.entity_id
_entity_poly.type
_entity_poly.pdbx_seq_one_letter_code
_entity_poly.pdbx_strand_id
1 'polypeptide(L)'
;MASGLSALPPSVYVNRLRRAFFLRVHPDRFRSHNVTVRSNQAKLVQVLNNRMTFPDFVLWQGQGSATAPLPASTTIPSESLKYVLEHHDGSLIQKSIQLTDSVDSILASMAEALESSGAASLPPPPKMTAKKTTTMPNDNIVWTQSTSTSSSTQPDIDHRFDINTTRGRDLLAFCETLDRQQVEERRQFRMDANANAAIGRRLYQFQSIDGLSLFWSSRSFAILLRTLIQLHEEHHHQFLVESFYPLRLVFSNNDYNFEEALDLYGGVLHLHPGYTPLQWLEILRKVTPERLKTLQHHRQQLELAQRKIQSALGCRIKKGFTCNSQDYYHFVLKLAHHLPNQEGADGEVVPVTSAVALESIHVVVESADACRFRCIVTQEGQIRVGAMMPVDTVLSAIHRDAAEARRRRDRDRKERAIADERAKQVQWELGLTRKVYKAGTFRISHEDFQKCLQRVLHLEPDQKGRLKLSLGGNALGVAGSGQFCQLGDDGAVIIPHDWAVNGTQEATASAFSS
;
A
#
# COMPACT_ATOMS: atom_id res chain seq x y z
N MET A 1 1.30 5.79 -44.63
CA MET A 1 -0.06 5.46 -44.14
C MET A 1 0.07 5.13 -42.66
N ALA A 2 -0.29 6.06 -41.77
CA ALA A 2 -0.15 5.90 -40.33
C ALA A 2 -1.33 5.06 -39.80
N SER A 3 -1.03 3.87 -39.29
CA SER A 3 -1.96 2.97 -38.62
C SER A 3 -2.60 3.67 -37.43
N GLY A 4 -3.92 3.55 -37.30
CA GLY A 4 -4.72 4.16 -36.25
C GLY A 4 -4.37 3.60 -34.87
N LEU A 5 -3.36 4.18 -34.23
CA LEU A 5 -3.12 4.00 -32.81
C LEU A 5 -4.31 4.63 -32.06
N SER A 6 -5.07 3.79 -31.36
CA SER A 6 -6.13 4.24 -30.46
C SER A 6 -5.56 5.26 -29.48
N ALA A 7 -6.12 6.48 -29.46
CA ALA A 7 -5.68 7.54 -28.56
C ALA A 7 -5.75 7.05 -27.09
N LEU A 8 -4.64 7.15 -26.37
CA LEU A 8 -4.59 6.78 -24.95
C LEU A 8 -5.52 7.70 -24.13
N PRO A 9 -6.17 7.18 -23.07
CA PRO A 9 -6.87 8.04 -22.12
C PRO A 9 -5.94 9.13 -21.54
N PRO A 10 -6.39 10.38 -21.35
CA PRO A 10 -5.55 11.47 -20.86
C PRO A 10 -4.83 11.15 -19.53
N SER A 11 -5.53 10.51 -18.58
CA SER A 11 -4.93 10.05 -17.32
C SER A 11 -3.78 9.05 -17.51
N VAL A 12 -3.94 8.09 -18.43
CA VAL A 12 -2.89 7.12 -18.78
C VAL A 12 -1.71 7.81 -19.45
N TYR A 13 -1.98 8.76 -20.34
CA TYR A 13 -0.95 9.56 -21.00
C TYR A 13 -0.09 10.34 -20.00
N VAL A 14 -0.71 11.12 -19.10
CA VAL A 14 0.03 11.90 -18.09
C VAL A 14 0.86 11.00 -17.19
N ASN A 15 0.32 9.87 -16.74
CA ASN A 15 1.05 8.95 -15.87
C ASN A 15 2.26 8.32 -16.57
N ARG A 16 2.14 7.95 -17.85
CA ARG A 16 3.26 7.44 -18.65
C ARG A 16 4.34 8.50 -18.85
N LEU A 17 3.94 9.71 -19.26
CA LEU A 17 4.84 10.83 -19.48
C LEU A 17 5.56 11.23 -18.19
N ARG A 18 4.84 11.37 -17.08
CA ARG A 18 5.40 11.67 -15.75
C ARG A 18 6.44 10.65 -15.34
N ARG A 19 6.12 9.35 -15.44
CA ARG A 19 7.06 8.27 -15.07
C ARG A 19 8.31 8.31 -15.94
N ALA A 20 8.14 8.40 -17.27
CA ALA A 20 9.26 8.45 -18.20
C ALA A 20 10.17 9.67 -17.95
N PHE A 21 9.57 10.84 -17.74
CA PHE A 21 10.28 12.08 -17.43
C PHE A 21 11.04 11.97 -16.11
N PHE A 22 10.38 11.59 -15.01
CA PHE A 22 11.01 11.46 -13.69
C PHE A 22 12.14 10.44 -13.66
N LEU A 23 12.05 9.34 -14.41
CA LEU A 23 13.16 8.39 -14.52
C LEU A 23 14.40 9.00 -15.17
N ARG A 24 14.25 10.02 -16.01
CA ARG A 24 15.35 10.71 -16.71
C ARG A 24 15.91 11.89 -15.91
N VAL A 25 15.06 12.59 -15.16
CA VAL A 25 15.49 13.74 -14.34
C VAL A 25 15.79 13.38 -12.88
N HIS A 26 15.67 12.11 -12.46
CA HIS A 26 15.87 11.73 -11.06
C HIS A 26 17.29 12.10 -10.56
N PRO A 27 17.43 12.72 -9.36
CA PRO A 27 18.73 13.15 -8.85
C PRO A 27 19.75 12.01 -8.71
N ASP A 28 19.30 10.76 -8.51
CA ASP A 28 20.19 9.59 -8.43
C ASP A 28 20.92 9.25 -9.73
N ARG A 29 20.38 9.64 -10.90
CA ARG A 29 21.11 9.47 -12.17
C ARG A 29 22.36 10.34 -12.23
N PHE A 30 22.35 11.46 -11.52
CA PHE A 30 23.40 12.47 -11.58
C PHE A 30 24.35 12.39 -10.37
N ARG A 31 24.52 11.21 -9.76
CA ARG A 31 25.43 11.00 -8.60
C ARG A 31 26.89 11.36 -8.88
N SER A 32 27.35 11.14 -10.11
CA SER A 32 28.69 11.50 -10.58
C SER A 32 28.85 12.99 -10.94
N HIS A 33 27.77 13.77 -10.90
CA HIS A 33 27.74 15.16 -11.35
C HIS A 33 27.77 16.15 -10.18
N ASN A 34 27.97 17.43 -10.51
CA ASN A 34 28.00 18.52 -9.53
C ASN A 34 26.75 18.53 -8.63
N VAL A 35 26.96 18.77 -7.33
CA VAL A 35 25.91 18.91 -6.31
C VAL A 35 24.80 19.88 -6.74
N THR A 36 25.14 20.96 -7.45
CA THR A 36 24.15 21.91 -7.98
C THR A 36 23.18 21.26 -8.95
N VAL A 37 23.63 20.35 -9.81
CA VAL A 37 22.76 19.61 -10.74
C VAL A 37 21.78 18.75 -9.95
N ARG A 38 22.28 17.97 -8.98
CA ARG A 38 21.42 17.11 -8.13
C ARG A 38 20.39 17.91 -7.33
N SER A 39 20.79 19.05 -6.78
CA SER A 39 19.88 19.95 -6.04
C SER A 39 18.79 20.51 -6.96
N ASN A 40 19.15 20.96 -8.17
CA ASN A 40 18.18 21.44 -9.16
C ASN A 40 17.22 20.33 -9.60
N GLN A 41 17.69 19.10 -9.78
CA GLN A 41 16.85 17.95 -10.12
C GLN A 41 15.89 17.57 -8.99
N ALA A 42 16.37 17.52 -7.74
CA ALA A 42 15.53 17.25 -6.58
C ALA A 42 14.43 18.31 -6.44
N LYS A 43 14.79 19.60 -6.58
CA LYS A 43 13.84 20.71 -6.59
C LYS A 43 12.83 20.59 -7.73
N LEU A 44 13.28 20.28 -8.96
CA LEU A 44 12.39 20.06 -10.10
C LEU A 44 11.38 18.96 -9.82
N VAL A 45 11.85 17.77 -9.41
CA VAL A 45 10.98 16.61 -9.15
C VAL A 45 9.95 16.95 -8.09
N GLN A 46 10.37 17.57 -6.99
CA GLN A 46 9.46 17.96 -5.91
C GLN A 46 8.41 18.98 -6.38
N VAL A 47 8.82 20.08 -7.02
CA VAL A 47 7.89 21.16 -7.40
C VAL A 47 6.97 20.71 -8.55
N LEU A 48 7.47 19.97 -9.55
CA LEU A 48 6.64 19.45 -10.64
C LEU A 48 5.65 18.39 -10.13
N ASN A 49 6.07 17.54 -9.19
CA ASN A 49 5.18 16.56 -8.55
C ASN A 49 4.03 17.24 -7.81
N ASN A 50 4.32 18.31 -7.06
CA ASN A 50 3.31 19.12 -6.39
C ASN A 50 2.41 19.84 -7.40
N ARG A 51 2.97 20.40 -8.48
CA ARG A 51 2.21 21.10 -9.53
C ARG A 51 1.19 20.18 -10.22
N MET A 52 1.52 18.90 -10.40
CA MET A 52 0.63 17.91 -11.02
C MET A 52 -0.55 17.47 -10.14
N THR A 53 -0.58 17.84 -8.85
CA THR A 53 -1.75 17.59 -7.99
C THR A 53 -2.77 18.72 -8.03
N PHE A 54 -2.54 19.77 -8.84
CA PHE A 54 -3.40 20.93 -8.89
C PHE A 54 -4.70 20.62 -9.67
N PRO A 55 -5.81 21.32 -9.37
CA PRO A 55 -7.11 21.01 -9.96
C PRO A 55 -7.13 21.01 -11.50
N ASP A 56 -6.33 21.87 -12.14
CA ASP A 56 -6.22 21.95 -13.60
C ASP A 56 -5.60 20.68 -14.21
N PHE A 57 -4.58 20.10 -13.58
CA PHE A 57 -4.03 18.79 -13.99
C PHE A 57 -5.04 17.66 -13.78
N VAL A 58 -5.76 17.66 -12.66
CA VAL A 58 -6.78 16.63 -12.37
C VAL A 58 -7.92 16.70 -13.39
N LEU A 59 -8.37 17.92 -13.73
CA LEU A 59 -9.38 18.14 -14.76
C LEU A 59 -8.88 17.72 -16.15
N TRP A 60 -7.63 18.06 -16.50
CA TRP A 60 -7.03 17.63 -17.76
C TRP A 60 -6.95 16.10 -17.86
N GLN A 61 -6.57 15.40 -16.79
CA GLN A 61 -6.52 13.94 -16.76
C GLN A 61 -7.90 13.28 -16.93
N GLY A 62 -8.97 13.93 -16.45
CA GLY A 62 -10.34 13.43 -16.59
C GLY A 62 -11.00 13.78 -17.92
N GLN A 63 -10.76 14.98 -18.46
CA GLN A 63 -11.53 15.55 -19.57
C GLN A 63 -10.70 15.86 -20.82
N GLY A 64 -9.37 15.73 -20.76
CA GLY A 64 -8.46 16.04 -21.87
C GLY A 64 -8.42 17.52 -22.26
N SER A 65 -8.91 18.41 -21.39
CA SER A 65 -8.96 19.86 -21.62
C SER A 65 -8.73 20.61 -20.31
N ALA A 66 -7.81 21.58 -20.32
CA ALA A 66 -7.56 22.48 -19.21
C ALA A 66 -8.17 23.86 -19.50
N THR A 67 -9.49 24.00 -19.33
CA THR A 67 -10.15 25.32 -19.35
C THR A 67 -10.24 25.95 -17.96
N ALA A 68 -9.83 25.25 -16.91
CA ALA A 68 -9.87 25.78 -15.55
C ALA A 68 -8.70 26.76 -15.33
N PRO A 69 -8.98 28.03 -14.98
CA PRO A 69 -7.92 28.96 -14.58
C PRO A 69 -7.22 28.45 -13.32
N LEU A 70 -5.91 28.68 -13.25
CA LEU A 70 -5.11 28.41 -12.06
C LEU A 70 -5.72 29.13 -10.84
N PRO A 71 -5.87 28.45 -9.70
CA PRO A 71 -6.39 29.09 -8.49
C PRO A 71 -5.46 30.23 -8.06
N ALA A 72 -6.02 31.45 -7.97
CA ALA A 72 -5.29 32.70 -7.72
C ALA A 72 -4.48 32.73 -6.41
N SER A 73 -4.71 31.78 -5.49
CA SER A 73 -4.06 31.72 -4.18
C SER A 73 -2.87 30.75 -4.12
N THR A 74 -2.44 30.16 -5.24
CA THR A 74 -1.41 29.11 -5.20
C THR A 74 -0.03 29.67 -5.46
N THR A 75 0.86 29.57 -4.47
CA THR A 75 2.27 29.94 -4.55
C THR A 75 3.04 28.94 -5.43
N ILE A 76 2.90 29.09 -6.74
CA ILE A 76 3.79 28.44 -7.71
C ILE A 76 5.02 29.34 -7.89
N PRO A 77 6.25 28.80 -7.84
CA PRO A 77 7.43 29.57 -8.21
C PRO A 77 7.26 30.14 -9.63
N SER A 78 7.32 31.47 -9.76
CA SER A 78 7.28 32.16 -11.07
C SER A 78 8.55 31.98 -11.87
N GLU A 79 9.62 31.49 -11.23
CA GLU A 79 10.90 31.26 -11.85
C GLU A 79 10.90 29.98 -12.69
N SER A 80 11.46 30.08 -13.90
CA SER A 80 11.72 28.93 -14.77
C SER A 80 12.72 27.97 -14.10
N LEU A 81 12.32 26.71 -13.93
CA LEU A 81 13.17 25.69 -13.30
C LEU A 81 14.13 25.09 -14.32
N LYS A 82 15.43 25.31 -14.12
CA LYS A 82 16.50 24.73 -14.95
C LYS A 82 16.81 23.30 -14.52
N TYR A 83 16.97 22.41 -15.47
CA TYR A 83 17.32 21.01 -15.23
C TYR A 83 18.17 20.45 -16.37
N VAL A 84 18.71 19.25 -16.14
CA VAL A 84 19.61 18.58 -17.08
C VAL A 84 19.04 17.24 -17.51
N LEU A 85 19.28 16.83 -18.74
CA LEU A 85 19.01 15.50 -19.24
C LEU A 85 20.28 14.90 -19.82
N GLU A 86 20.41 13.58 -19.73
CA GLU A 86 21.52 12.84 -20.31
C GLU A 86 21.05 12.20 -21.62
N HIS A 87 21.75 12.51 -22.71
CA HIS A 87 21.58 11.84 -24.00
C HIS A 87 22.06 10.38 -23.94
N HIS A 88 21.75 9.60 -24.96
CA HIS A 88 22.25 8.23 -25.09
C HIS A 88 23.80 8.17 -25.20
N ASP A 89 24.45 9.22 -25.70
CA ASP A 89 25.90 9.31 -25.79
C ASP A 89 26.58 9.78 -24.48
N GLY A 90 25.80 10.01 -23.42
CA GLY A 90 26.29 10.52 -22.12
C GLY A 90 26.47 12.04 -22.06
N SER A 91 26.21 12.77 -23.14
CA SER A 91 26.26 14.24 -23.13
C SER A 91 25.05 14.84 -22.39
N LEU A 92 25.24 16.02 -21.80
CA LEU A 92 24.24 16.69 -20.99
C LEU A 92 23.53 17.81 -21.75
N ILE A 93 22.20 17.77 -21.77
CA ILE A 93 21.33 18.82 -22.31
C ILE A 93 20.78 19.64 -21.15
N GLN A 94 20.93 20.96 -21.21
CA GLN A 94 20.22 21.85 -20.29
C GLN A 94 18.85 22.21 -20.86
N LYS A 95 17.81 22.07 -20.04
CA LYS A 95 16.43 22.43 -20.36
C LYS A 95 15.86 23.29 -19.23
N SER A 96 14.75 23.96 -19.51
CA SER A 96 14.02 24.73 -18.52
C SER A 96 12.52 24.54 -18.68
N ILE A 97 11.78 24.53 -17.57
CA ILE A 97 10.32 24.40 -17.58
C ILE A 97 9.68 25.47 -16.71
N GLN A 98 8.66 26.15 -17.23
CA GLN A 98 7.86 27.14 -16.51
C GLN A 98 6.60 26.47 -15.97
N LEU A 99 6.46 26.41 -14.65
CA LEU A 99 5.33 25.74 -14.01
C LEU A 99 4.07 26.61 -13.92
N THR A 100 4.21 27.90 -14.24
CA THR A 100 3.11 28.86 -14.41
C THR A 100 2.39 28.71 -15.75
N ASP A 101 2.97 27.96 -16.69
CA ASP A 101 2.34 27.71 -17.98
C ASP A 101 1.09 26.82 -17.87
N SER A 102 0.34 26.73 -18.97
CA SER A 102 -0.79 25.82 -19.10
C SER A 102 -0.36 24.36 -18.98
N VAL A 103 -1.29 23.49 -18.58
CA VAL A 103 -1.06 22.03 -18.50
C VAL A 103 -0.52 21.49 -19.83
N ASP A 104 -1.08 21.91 -20.95
CA ASP A 104 -0.63 21.48 -22.28
C ASP A 104 0.82 21.89 -22.59
N SER A 105 1.22 23.12 -22.22
CA SER A 105 2.59 23.60 -22.40
C SER A 105 3.58 22.80 -21.55
N ILE A 106 3.23 22.54 -20.28
CA ILE A 106 4.06 21.74 -19.36
C ILE A 106 4.23 20.32 -19.90
N LEU A 107 3.14 19.67 -20.31
CA LEU A 107 3.18 18.30 -20.86
C LEU A 107 3.95 18.25 -22.19
N ALA A 108 3.78 19.25 -23.07
CA ALA A 108 4.53 19.36 -24.31
C ALA A 108 6.03 19.54 -24.05
N SER A 109 6.40 20.42 -23.12
CA SER A 109 7.80 20.64 -22.72
C SER A 109 8.46 19.36 -22.18
N MET A 110 7.75 18.59 -21.36
CA MET A 110 8.24 17.30 -20.86
C MET A 110 8.43 16.28 -21.99
N ALA A 111 7.49 16.21 -22.94
CA ALA A 111 7.56 15.29 -24.07
C ALA A 111 8.74 15.64 -25.01
N GLU A 112 8.90 16.92 -25.34
CA GLU A 112 10.03 17.42 -26.14
C GLU A 112 11.37 17.16 -25.45
N ALA A 113 11.43 17.31 -24.13
CA ALA A 113 12.63 17.02 -23.36
C ALA A 113 13.00 15.52 -23.42
N LEU A 114 12.02 14.62 -23.36
CA LEU A 114 12.24 13.19 -23.53
C LEU A 114 12.71 12.84 -24.95
N GLU A 115 12.05 13.39 -25.97
CA GLU A 115 12.41 13.19 -27.37
C GLU A 115 13.82 13.66 -27.67
N SER A 116 14.17 14.87 -27.22
CA SER A 116 15.54 15.40 -27.36
C SER A 116 16.59 14.58 -26.61
N SER A 117 16.24 13.93 -25.49
CA SER A 117 17.17 13.01 -24.78
C SER A 117 17.37 11.66 -25.46
N GLY A 118 16.65 11.37 -26.55
CA GLY A 118 16.66 10.05 -27.20
C GLY A 118 15.88 8.98 -26.43
N ALA A 119 14.98 9.38 -25.53
CA ALA A 119 14.00 8.45 -24.97
C ALA A 119 12.91 8.15 -26.00
N ALA A 120 12.27 6.99 -25.91
CA ALA A 120 11.20 6.59 -26.83
C ALA A 120 10.13 7.70 -26.94
N SER A 121 9.83 8.11 -28.18
CA SER A 121 8.84 9.15 -28.46
C SER A 121 7.46 8.68 -27.96
N LEU A 122 6.89 9.42 -27.02
CA LEU A 122 5.51 9.22 -26.61
C LEU A 122 4.60 9.87 -27.66
N PRO A 123 3.42 9.28 -27.96
CA PRO A 123 2.47 9.91 -28.87
C PRO A 123 2.07 11.31 -28.36
N PRO A 124 1.66 12.25 -29.22
CA PRO A 124 1.25 13.57 -28.78
C PRO A 124 0.07 13.50 -27.79
N PRO A 125 -0.11 14.52 -26.92
CA PRO A 125 -1.21 14.55 -25.98
C PRO A 125 -2.56 14.34 -26.71
N PRO A 126 -3.44 13.46 -26.21
CA PRO A 126 -4.73 13.21 -26.81
C PRO A 126 -5.57 14.50 -26.82
N LYS A 127 -5.78 15.08 -28.01
CA LYS A 127 -6.69 16.22 -28.18
C LYS A 127 -8.11 15.69 -28.25
N MET A 128 -8.87 15.79 -27.16
CA MET A 128 -10.30 15.51 -27.22
C MET A 128 -10.98 16.65 -27.99
N THR A 129 -11.38 16.38 -29.22
CA THR A 129 -12.31 17.27 -29.92
C THR A 129 -13.58 17.31 -29.10
N ALA A 130 -13.94 18.50 -28.61
CA ALA A 130 -15.16 18.74 -27.83
C ALA A 130 -16.36 18.27 -28.67
N LYS A 131 -16.83 17.05 -28.44
CA LYS A 131 -18.05 16.56 -29.07
C LYS A 131 -19.19 17.39 -28.49
N LYS A 132 -19.78 18.24 -29.34
CA LYS A 132 -21.05 18.91 -29.08
C LYS A 132 -22.03 17.87 -28.51
N THR A 133 -22.57 18.17 -27.35
CA THR A 133 -23.64 17.42 -26.69
C THR A 133 -24.83 17.40 -27.65
N THR A 134 -25.01 16.29 -28.37
CA THR A 134 -26.22 16.01 -29.15
C THR A 134 -26.97 14.88 -28.46
N THR A 135 -28.23 15.17 -28.16
CA THR A 135 -29.18 14.37 -27.41
C THR A 135 -29.72 13.22 -28.27
N MET A 136 -29.64 11.97 -27.74
CA MET A 136 -30.33 10.70 -28.11
C MET A 136 -30.02 10.06 -29.48
N PRO A 137 -30.33 8.76 -29.75
CA PRO A 137 -30.79 7.63 -28.92
C PRO A 137 -29.92 6.34 -29.05
N ASN A 138 -30.36 5.27 -28.37
CA ASN A 138 -29.96 3.86 -28.52
C ASN A 138 -29.48 3.48 -29.94
N ASP A 139 -28.29 2.89 -30.07
CA ASP A 139 -28.06 1.85 -31.09
C ASP A 139 -26.85 0.96 -30.77
N ASN A 140 -27.08 -0.34 -30.98
CA ASN A 140 -26.15 -1.45 -30.86
C ASN A 140 -24.94 -1.28 -31.80
N ILE A 141 -23.73 -1.33 -31.26
CA ILE A 141 -22.51 -1.51 -32.07
C ILE A 141 -22.16 -2.99 -32.09
N VAL A 142 -22.47 -3.59 -33.24
CA VAL A 142 -22.05 -4.91 -33.70
C VAL A 142 -20.52 -4.98 -33.70
N TRP A 143 -19.94 -5.89 -32.90
CA TRP A 143 -18.53 -6.24 -32.97
C TRP A 143 -18.34 -7.24 -34.10
N THR A 144 -17.77 -6.79 -35.21
CA THR A 144 -17.34 -7.65 -36.32
C THR A 144 -16.17 -8.51 -35.87
N GLN A 145 -16.42 -9.82 -35.80
CA GLN A 145 -15.39 -10.86 -35.80
C GLN A 145 -14.50 -10.69 -37.04
N SER A 146 -13.22 -10.44 -36.80
CA SER A 146 -12.19 -10.58 -37.84
C SER A 146 -11.49 -11.91 -37.63
N THR A 147 -11.97 -12.93 -38.34
CA THR A 147 -11.19 -14.13 -38.67
C THR A 147 -10.00 -13.74 -39.54
N SER A 148 -8.78 -14.05 -39.13
CA SER A 148 -7.65 -14.13 -40.05
C SER A 148 -6.63 -15.18 -39.62
N THR A 149 -6.74 -16.34 -40.24
CA THR A 149 -5.60 -17.06 -40.82
C THR A 149 -4.73 -16.11 -41.66
N SER A 150 -3.47 -15.92 -41.29
CA SER A 150 -2.32 -15.95 -42.22
C SER A 150 -1.02 -15.55 -41.52
N SER A 151 -0.01 -16.36 -41.83
CA SER A 151 1.40 -16.22 -41.53
C SER A 151 1.99 -14.92 -42.07
N SER A 152 2.56 -14.09 -41.20
CA SER A 152 3.72 -13.28 -41.55
C SER A 152 4.54 -12.96 -40.29
N THR A 153 5.84 -13.12 -40.41
CA THR A 153 6.88 -12.82 -39.43
C THR A 153 6.81 -11.36 -39.00
N GLN A 154 6.20 -11.09 -37.85
CA GLN A 154 6.34 -9.84 -37.12
C GLN A 154 7.45 -9.97 -36.05
N PRO A 155 8.16 -8.87 -35.75
CA PRO A 155 9.16 -8.85 -34.69
C PRO A 155 8.49 -9.18 -33.35
N ASP A 156 9.12 -10.07 -32.61
CA ASP A 156 8.70 -10.66 -31.33
C ASP A 156 8.45 -9.56 -30.28
N ILE A 157 7.23 -9.03 -30.25
CA ILE A 157 6.79 -8.14 -29.17
C ILE A 157 6.65 -9.04 -27.93
N ASP A 158 7.42 -8.76 -26.87
CA ASP A 158 7.32 -9.51 -25.61
C ASP A 158 5.89 -9.37 -25.05
N HIS A 159 5.07 -10.38 -25.37
CA HIS A 159 3.66 -10.44 -25.04
C HIS A 159 3.39 -10.48 -23.53
N ARG A 160 4.42 -10.59 -22.68
CA ARG A 160 4.31 -10.41 -21.22
C ARG A 160 3.85 -9.00 -20.83
N PHE A 161 4.00 -8.01 -21.72
CA PHE A 161 3.65 -6.61 -21.44
C PHE A 161 2.40 -6.12 -22.20
N ASP A 162 1.70 -7.00 -22.92
CA ASP A 162 0.48 -6.63 -23.63
C ASP A 162 -0.73 -6.61 -22.68
N ILE A 163 -1.07 -5.40 -22.22
CA ILE A 163 -2.13 -5.09 -21.25
C ILE A 163 -3.52 -5.54 -21.77
N ASN A 164 -3.69 -5.67 -23.09
CA ASN A 164 -4.95 -6.08 -23.70
C ASN A 164 -5.08 -7.60 -23.86
N THR A 165 -4.06 -8.38 -23.47
CA THR A 165 -4.14 -9.84 -23.55
C THR A 165 -4.57 -10.42 -22.20
N THR A 166 -5.59 -11.28 -22.24
CA THR A 166 -6.03 -12.10 -21.11
C THR A 166 -4.95 -13.06 -20.60
N ARG A 167 -3.81 -13.18 -21.30
CA ARG A 167 -2.69 -14.07 -20.97
C ARG A 167 -2.12 -13.83 -19.58
N GLY A 168 -1.98 -12.58 -19.14
CA GLY A 168 -1.47 -12.27 -17.80
C GLY A 168 -2.42 -12.65 -16.67
N ARG A 169 -3.68 -13.02 -16.98
CA ARG A 169 -4.71 -13.41 -16.00
C ARG A 169 -5.08 -14.88 -16.08
N ASP A 170 -4.49 -15.61 -17.02
CA ASP A 170 -4.70 -17.05 -17.16
C ASP A 170 -3.85 -17.78 -16.12
N LEU A 171 -4.53 -18.36 -15.12
CA LEU A 171 -3.85 -19.03 -14.01
C LEU A 171 -3.08 -20.27 -14.48
N LEU A 172 -3.65 -21.07 -15.39
CA LEU A 172 -3.01 -22.30 -15.86
C LEU A 172 -1.78 -21.95 -16.69
N ALA A 173 -1.91 -21.04 -17.65
CA ALA A 173 -0.79 -20.62 -18.48
C ALA A 173 0.35 -20.00 -17.65
N PHE A 174 0.00 -19.20 -16.62
CA PHE A 174 0.99 -18.67 -15.69
C PHE A 174 1.71 -19.77 -14.92
N CYS A 175 0.98 -20.75 -14.39
CA CYS A 175 1.57 -21.85 -13.63
C CYS A 175 2.48 -22.74 -14.48
N GLU A 176 2.22 -22.86 -15.79
CA GLU A 176 3.05 -23.64 -16.72
C GLU A 176 4.33 -22.94 -17.14
N THR A 177 4.32 -21.60 -17.11
CA THR A 177 5.50 -20.77 -17.40
C THR A 177 6.31 -20.44 -16.15
N LEU A 178 5.87 -20.90 -14.97
CA LEU A 178 6.50 -20.62 -13.70
C LEU A 178 7.84 -21.37 -13.56
N ASP A 179 8.93 -20.63 -13.43
CA ASP A 179 10.25 -21.19 -13.14
C ASP A 179 10.30 -21.69 -11.68
N ARG A 180 10.33 -23.02 -11.52
CA ARG A 180 10.39 -23.68 -10.19
C ARG A 180 11.64 -23.31 -9.42
N GLN A 181 12.77 -23.05 -10.09
CA GLN A 181 13.99 -22.65 -9.41
C GLN A 181 13.82 -21.27 -8.75
N GLN A 182 13.21 -20.32 -9.45
CA GLN A 182 12.93 -18.99 -8.89
C GLN A 182 12.00 -19.04 -7.69
N VAL A 183 11.01 -19.93 -7.70
CA VAL A 183 10.10 -20.13 -6.56
C VAL A 183 10.87 -20.59 -5.32
N GLU A 184 11.73 -21.60 -5.48
CA GLU A 184 12.51 -22.15 -4.37
C GLU A 184 13.58 -21.15 -3.88
N GLU A 185 14.23 -20.41 -4.78
CA GLU A 185 15.16 -19.34 -4.42
C GLU A 185 14.48 -18.25 -3.57
N ARG A 186 13.31 -17.75 -4.00
CA ARG A 186 12.55 -16.75 -3.23
C ARG A 186 12.08 -17.29 -1.88
N ARG A 187 11.71 -18.57 -1.84
CA ARG A 187 11.38 -19.25 -0.59
C ARG A 187 12.59 -19.29 0.34
N GLN A 188 13.78 -19.63 -0.15
CA GLN A 188 15.01 -19.63 0.62
C GLN A 188 15.30 -18.23 1.18
N PHE A 189 15.22 -17.19 0.35
CA PHE A 189 15.43 -15.81 0.81
C PHE A 189 14.45 -15.38 1.92
N ARG A 190 13.20 -15.83 1.89
CA ARG A 190 12.27 -15.61 3.01
C ARG A 190 12.72 -16.34 4.28
N MET A 191 13.17 -17.59 4.16
CA MET A 191 13.66 -18.36 5.31
C MET A 191 14.88 -17.68 5.94
N ASP A 192 15.82 -17.21 5.11
CA ASP A 192 16.98 -16.42 5.53
C ASP A 192 16.56 -15.12 6.23
N ALA A 193 15.62 -14.36 5.67
CA ALA A 193 15.12 -13.13 6.28
C ALA A 193 14.50 -13.38 7.65
N ASN A 194 13.67 -14.42 7.78
CA ASN A 194 13.07 -14.81 9.06
C ASN A 194 14.11 -15.25 10.09
N ALA A 195 15.12 -16.02 9.66
CA ALA A 195 16.23 -16.46 10.52
C ALA A 195 17.05 -15.26 11.01
N ASN A 196 17.43 -14.34 10.11
CA ASN A 196 18.17 -13.13 10.48
C ASN A 196 17.34 -12.22 11.40
N ALA A 197 16.02 -12.11 11.17
CA ALA A 197 15.14 -11.34 12.05
C ALA A 197 15.06 -11.96 13.45
N ALA A 198 15.05 -13.29 13.56
CA ALA A 198 15.08 -13.99 14.85
C ALA A 198 16.42 -13.78 15.59
N ILE A 199 17.54 -13.83 14.87
CA ILE A 199 18.87 -13.54 15.42
C ILE A 199 18.95 -12.09 15.89
N GLY A 200 18.57 -11.12 15.04
CA GLY A 200 18.54 -9.71 15.40
C GLY A 200 17.65 -9.43 16.62
N ARG A 201 16.47 -10.05 16.69
CA ARG A 201 15.60 -9.95 17.87
C ARG A 201 16.26 -10.49 19.13
N ARG A 202 17.02 -11.58 19.03
CA ARG A 202 17.72 -12.17 20.19
C ARG A 202 18.88 -11.30 20.65
N LEU A 203 19.68 -10.79 19.73
CA LEU A 203 20.85 -9.96 20.04
C LEU A 203 20.43 -8.65 20.71
N TYR A 204 19.52 -7.91 20.09
CA TYR A 204 19.06 -6.62 20.61
C TYR A 204 17.93 -6.72 21.65
N GLN A 205 17.33 -7.91 21.81
CA GLN A 205 16.15 -8.13 22.66
C GLN A 205 14.92 -7.28 22.30
N PHE A 206 14.75 -6.90 21.04
CA PHE A 206 13.53 -6.24 20.58
C PHE A 206 12.31 -7.16 20.71
N GLN A 207 11.15 -6.58 21.05
CA GLN A 207 9.88 -7.30 21.07
C GLN A 207 9.57 -7.88 19.68
N SER A 208 9.81 -7.11 18.62
CA SER A 208 9.70 -7.54 17.22
C SER A 208 10.57 -6.69 16.31
N ILE A 209 10.91 -7.22 15.14
CA ILE A 209 11.52 -6.48 14.02
C ILE A 209 10.57 -6.58 12.84
N ASP A 210 10.20 -5.45 12.24
CA ASP A 210 9.28 -5.36 11.11
C ASP A 210 9.90 -4.55 9.97
N GLY A 211 9.67 -5.00 8.74
CA GLY A 211 10.07 -4.32 7.51
C GLY A 211 9.02 -4.43 6.41
N LEU A 212 7.79 -4.83 6.74
CA LEU A 212 6.72 -5.03 5.77
C LEU A 212 6.35 -3.74 5.01
N SER A 213 6.51 -2.57 5.64
CA SER A 213 6.28 -1.27 5.03
C SER A 213 7.27 -0.89 3.92
N LEU A 214 8.37 -1.63 3.77
CA LEU A 214 9.37 -1.33 2.75
C LEU A 214 8.95 -1.77 1.35
N PHE A 215 8.05 -2.76 1.24
CA PHE A 215 7.74 -3.46 -0.02
C PHE A 215 9.02 -3.99 -0.72
N TRP A 216 9.99 -4.40 0.08
CA TRP A 216 11.25 -4.96 -0.42
C TRP A 216 11.16 -6.46 -0.57
N SER A 217 11.95 -7.00 -1.51
CA SER A 217 12.11 -8.45 -1.65
C SER A 217 12.68 -9.06 -0.36
N SER A 218 12.32 -10.32 -0.09
CA SER A 218 12.87 -11.08 1.05
C SER A 218 14.40 -11.09 1.04
N ARG A 219 15.01 -11.13 -0.15
CA ARG A 219 16.48 -11.09 -0.33
C ARG A 219 17.07 -9.77 0.17
N SER A 220 16.52 -8.64 -0.27
CA SER A 220 16.98 -7.32 0.15
C SER A 220 16.81 -7.12 1.65
N PHE A 221 15.69 -7.60 2.20
CA PHE A 221 15.44 -7.52 3.64
C PHE A 221 16.38 -8.44 4.45
N ALA A 222 16.70 -9.63 3.95
CA ALA A 222 17.69 -10.51 4.58
C ALA A 222 19.08 -9.84 4.65
N ILE A 223 19.49 -9.13 3.60
CA ILE A 223 20.76 -8.37 3.57
C ILE A 223 20.72 -7.24 4.61
N LEU A 224 19.64 -6.45 4.64
CA LEU A 224 19.44 -5.39 5.63
C LEU A 224 19.59 -5.91 7.07
N LEU A 225 18.99 -7.05 7.37
CA LEU A 225 19.06 -7.68 8.70
C LEU A 225 20.46 -8.20 9.03
N ARG A 226 21.21 -8.71 8.04
CA ARG A 226 22.63 -9.08 8.24
C ARG A 226 23.47 -7.86 8.60
N THR A 227 23.25 -6.73 7.93
CA THR A 227 23.92 -5.47 8.28
C THR A 227 23.58 -5.02 9.71
N LEU A 228 22.32 -5.18 10.15
CA LEU A 228 21.91 -4.90 11.53
C LEU A 228 22.59 -5.83 12.54
N ILE A 229 22.73 -7.12 12.22
CA ILE A 229 23.45 -8.09 13.07
C ILE A 229 24.93 -7.72 13.17
N GLN A 230 25.58 -7.42 12.05
CA GLN A 230 26.98 -7.02 12.03
C GLN A 230 27.22 -5.75 12.87
N LEU A 231 26.31 -4.77 12.78
CA LEU A 231 26.36 -3.57 13.62
C LEU A 231 26.37 -3.91 15.12
N HIS A 232 25.60 -4.91 15.54
CA HIS A 232 25.60 -5.36 16.93
C HIS A 232 26.94 -5.97 17.32
N GLU A 233 27.46 -6.88 16.50
CA GLU A 233 28.72 -7.57 16.75
C GLU A 233 29.87 -6.57 16.92
N GLU A 234 29.93 -5.54 16.07
CA GLU A 234 30.98 -4.52 16.07
C GLU A 234 30.79 -3.46 17.18
N HIS A 235 29.56 -3.05 17.48
CA HIS A 235 29.29 -1.83 18.27
C HIS A 235 28.40 -2.02 19.51
N HIS A 236 28.06 -3.25 19.93
CA HIS A 236 27.16 -3.45 21.08
C HIS A 236 27.62 -2.77 22.38
N HIS A 237 28.94 -2.67 22.60
CA HIS A 237 29.53 -1.97 23.75
C HIS A 237 29.22 -0.47 23.80
N GLN A 238 28.73 0.13 22.71
CA GLN A 238 28.35 1.54 22.64
C GLN A 238 26.86 1.78 22.94
N PHE A 239 26.05 0.72 23.06
CA PHE A 239 24.65 0.88 23.44
C PHE A 239 24.53 1.31 24.91
N LEU A 240 23.57 2.19 25.19
CA LEU A 240 23.33 2.68 26.56
C LEU A 240 22.38 1.77 27.36
N VAL A 241 21.91 0.70 26.74
CA VAL A 241 21.04 -0.32 27.35
C VAL A 241 21.49 -1.71 26.92
N GLU A 242 21.37 -2.67 27.85
CA GLU A 242 21.64 -4.09 27.57
C GLU A 242 20.50 -4.77 26.80
N SER A 243 19.29 -4.19 26.88
CA SER A 243 18.08 -4.71 26.27
C SER A 243 17.23 -3.59 25.71
N PHE A 244 16.77 -3.75 24.48
CA PHE A 244 15.82 -2.82 23.88
C PHE A 244 14.36 -3.19 24.18
N TYR A 245 14.09 -4.23 24.97
CA TYR A 245 12.72 -4.58 25.35
C TYR A 245 12.07 -3.45 26.20
N PRO A 246 10.80 -3.06 25.97
CA PRO A 246 9.81 -3.68 25.09
C PRO A 246 9.67 -3.01 23.70
N LEU A 247 10.70 -2.34 23.18
CA LEU A 247 10.62 -1.66 21.88
C LEU A 247 10.44 -2.66 20.73
N ARG A 248 9.71 -2.21 19.70
CA ARG A 248 9.65 -2.86 18.39
C ARG A 248 10.51 -2.06 17.41
N LEU A 249 11.35 -2.74 16.66
CA LEU A 249 12.11 -2.12 15.58
C LEU A 249 11.28 -2.16 14.29
N VAL A 250 11.14 -1.03 13.61
CA VAL A 250 10.43 -0.91 12.34
C VAL A 250 11.32 -0.22 11.32
N PHE A 251 11.60 -0.89 10.21
CA PHE A 251 12.25 -0.24 9.07
C PHE A 251 11.21 0.50 8.22
N SER A 252 11.47 1.78 7.96
CA SER A 252 10.56 2.64 7.20
C SER A 252 11.32 3.55 6.26
N ASN A 253 10.75 3.83 5.09
CA ASN A 253 11.27 4.81 4.13
C ASN A 253 10.90 6.26 4.50
N ASN A 254 10.22 6.46 5.63
CA ASN A 254 9.94 7.81 6.12
C ASN A 254 11.23 8.38 6.72
N ASP A 255 11.60 9.58 6.29
CA ASP A 255 12.71 10.34 6.87
C ASP A 255 12.30 10.92 8.23
N TYR A 256 12.32 10.07 9.26
CA TYR A 256 12.19 10.53 10.63
C TYR A 256 13.45 11.31 11.01
N ASN A 257 13.26 12.49 11.58
CA ASN A 257 14.36 13.18 12.24
C ASN A 257 14.95 12.27 13.33
N PHE A 258 16.24 12.40 13.62
CA PHE A 258 16.91 11.57 14.62
C PHE A 258 16.19 11.57 15.98
N GLU A 259 15.49 12.63 16.38
CA GLU A 259 14.70 12.65 17.62
C GLU A 259 13.37 11.91 17.52
N GLU A 260 12.73 11.94 16.35
CA GLU A 260 11.41 11.32 16.10
C GLU A 260 11.52 9.82 15.82
N ALA A 261 12.73 9.32 15.58
CA ALA A 261 12.98 7.90 15.36
C ALA A 261 12.56 7.01 16.55
N LEU A 262 12.48 7.54 17.78
CA LEU A 262 12.05 6.79 18.96
C LEU A 262 10.67 7.26 19.46
N ASP A 263 9.63 6.49 19.16
CA ASP A 263 8.25 6.71 19.64
C ASP A 263 8.03 6.04 21.01
N LEU A 264 8.13 6.84 22.07
CA LEU A 264 7.91 6.41 23.46
C LEU A 264 6.44 6.17 23.82
N TYR A 265 5.48 6.55 22.97
CA TYR A 265 4.05 6.28 23.20
C TYR A 265 3.65 4.97 22.54
N GLY A 266 4.18 4.68 21.35
CA GLY A 266 3.91 3.46 20.58
C GLY A 266 4.87 2.31 20.86
N GLY A 267 5.99 2.58 21.54
CA GLY A 267 7.07 1.61 21.77
C GLY A 267 7.71 1.17 20.47
N VAL A 268 7.98 2.11 19.56
CA VAL A 268 8.54 1.83 18.24
C VAL A 268 9.83 2.61 18.04
N LEU A 269 10.87 1.91 17.59
CA LEU A 269 12.10 2.50 17.09
C LEU A 269 12.10 2.38 15.56
N HIS A 270 12.23 3.51 14.88
CA HIS A 270 12.26 3.59 13.42
C HIS A 270 13.70 3.69 12.93
N LEU A 271 14.06 2.83 11.98
CA LEU A 271 15.33 2.95 11.24
C LEU A 271 15.03 3.12 9.75
N HIS A 272 15.69 4.09 9.13
CA HIS A 272 15.62 4.26 7.68
C HIS A 272 16.59 3.29 7.00
N PRO A 273 16.14 2.42 6.07
CA PRO A 273 16.99 1.38 5.52
C PRO A 273 18.10 1.91 4.59
N GLY A 274 17.97 3.17 4.13
CA GLY A 274 19.01 3.87 3.36
C GLY A 274 20.11 4.53 4.21
N TYR A 275 19.99 4.51 5.55
CA TYR A 275 21.03 5.04 6.43
C TYR A 275 22.20 4.06 6.57
N THR A 276 23.37 4.62 6.88
CA THR A 276 24.57 3.83 7.19
C THR A 276 24.45 3.16 8.56
N PRO A 277 25.20 2.07 8.82
CA PRO A 277 25.20 1.43 10.13
C PRO A 277 25.54 2.40 11.28
N LEU A 278 26.43 3.37 11.06
CA LEU A 278 26.78 4.39 12.07
C LEU A 278 25.62 5.34 12.38
N GLN A 279 24.81 5.71 11.37
CA GLN A 279 23.60 6.50 11.61
C GLN A 279 22.54 5.69 12.37
N TRP A 280 22.41 4.39 12.12
CA TRP A 280 21.56 3.52 12.95
C TRP A 280 22.08 3.44 14.39
N LEU A 281 23.40 3.36 14.57
CA LEU A 281 24.02 3.36 15.89
C LEU A 281 23.69 4.65 16.67
N GLU A 282 23.76 5.82 16.03
CA GLU A 282 23.37 7.09 16.64
C GLU A 282 21.90 7.07 17.12
N ILE A 283 20.99 6.50 16.32
CA ILE A 283 19.58 6.35 16.70
C ILE A 283 19.43 5.37 17.87
N LEU A 284 20.10 4.21 17.81
CA LEU A 284 20.06 3.19 18.86
C LEU A 284 20.59 3.72 20.20
N ARG A 285 21.64 4.56 20.17
CA ARG A 285 22.20 5.21 21.35
C ARG A 285 21.25 6.19 22.03
N LYS A 286 20.17 6.62 21.38
CA LYS A 286 19.12 7.43 22.02
C LYS A 286 18.22 6.62 22.93
N VAL A 287 18.26 5.29 22.86
CA VAL A 287 17.53 4.44 23.80
C VAL A 287 18.32 4.40 25.10
N THR A 288 17.85 5.14 26.09
CA THR A 288 18.43 5.18 27.44
C THR A 288 17.53 4.46 28.45
N PRO A 289 18.06 4.05 29.61
CA PRO A 289 17.26 3.46 30.68
C PRO A 289 16.08 4.35 31.11
N GLU A 290 16.27 5.66 31.15
CA GLU A 290 15.24 6.63 31.52
C GLU A 290 14.11 6.66 30.49
N ARG A 291 14.45 6.67 29.20
CA ARG A 291 13.44 6.63 28.13
C ARG A 291 12.67 5.30 28.14
N LEU A 292 13.31 4.18 28.45
CA LEU A 292 12.62 2.89 28.62
C LEU A 292 11.67 2.90 29.83
N LYS A 293 12.06 3.53 30.96
CA LYS A 293 11.16 3.74 32.11
C LYS A 293 9.95 4.59 31.73
N THR A 294 10.15 5.67 30.96
CA THR A 294 9.06 6.51 30.45
C THR A 294 8.09 5.72 29.56
N LEU A 295 8.62 4.91 28.63
CA LEU A 295 7.79 4.03 27.80
C LEU A 295 6.97 3.05 28.65
N GLN A 296 7.59 2.43 29.66
CA GLN A 296 6.90 1.50 30.55
C GLN A 296 5.78 2.20 31.34
N HIS A 297 6.04 3.41 31.82
CA HIS A 297 5.04 4.24 32.49
C HIS A 297 3.85 4.56 31.57
N HIS A 298 4.10 5.04 30.35
CA HIS A 298 3.04 5.30 29.38
C HIS A 298 2.22 4.03 29.07
N ARG A 299 2.89 2.89 28.87
CA ARG A 299 2.20 1.63 28.60
C ARG A 299 1.28 1.21 29.75
N GLN A 300 1.72 1.36 31.00
CA GLN A 300 0.90 1.07 32.18
C GLN A 300 -0.32 1.99 32.27
N GLN A 301 -0.14 3.31 32.09
CA GLN A 301 -1.25 4.26 32.10
C GLN A 301 -2.26 3.99 30.99
N LEU A 302 -1.78 3.70 29.78
CA LEU A 302 -2.63 3.37 28.64
C LEU A 302 -3.44 2.09 28.90
N GLU A 303 -2.82 1.06 29.47
CA GLU A 303 -3.49 -0.20 29.80
C GLU A 303 -4.60 -0.01 30.85
N LEU A 304 -4.32 0.74 31.92
CA LEU A 304 -5.31 1.08 32.95
C LEU A 304 -6.48 1.86 32.35
N ALA A 305 -6.20 2.86 31.52
CA ALA A 305 -7.22 3.65 30.83
C ALA A 305 -8.06 2.79 29.87
N GLN A 306 -7.44 1.91 29.09
CA GLN A 306 -8.15 0.98 28.20
C GLN A 306 -9.05 0.01 28.99
N ARG A 307 -8.59 -0.51 30.14
CA ARG A 307 -9.42 -1.36 31.01
C ARG A 307 -10.62 -0.60 31.56
N LYS A 308 -10.43 0.63 32.06
CA LYS A 308 -11.52 1.49 32.54
C LYS A 308 -12.56 1.78 31.45
N ILE A 309 -12.10 2.05 30.23
CA ILE A 309 -13.01 2.26 29.10
C ILE A 309 -13.75 0.98 28.73
N GLN A 310 -13.06 -0.16 28.72
CA GLN A 310 -13.68 -1.44 28.42
C GLN A 310 -14.73 -1.84 29.46
N SER A 311 -14.50 -1.59 30.76
CA SER A 311 -15.48 -1.89 31.81
C SER A 311 -16.69 -0.95 31.76
N ALA A 312 -16.48 0.35 31.55
CA ALA A 312 -17.55 1.33 31.55
C ALA A 312 -18.39 1.33 30.26
N LEU A 313 -17.76 1.16 29.08
CA LEU A 313 -18.44 1.27 27.78
C LEU A 313 -18.66 -0.08 27.07
N GLY A 314 -18.06 -1.17 27.56
CA GLY A 314 -18.14 -2.46 26.88
C GLY A 314 -17.49 -2.47 25.49
N CYS A 315 -16.55 -1.55 25.23
CA CYS A 315 -15.86 -1.43 23.94
C CYS A 315 -14.34 -1.55 24.09
N ARG A 316 -13.65 -1.99 23.04
CA ARG A 316 -12.20 -2.01 22.97
C ARG A 316 -11.73 -0.90 22.05
N ILE A 317 -10.84 -0.06 22.54
CA ILE A 317 -10.28 1.03 21.76
C ILE A 317 -8.96 0.60 21.12
N LYS A 318 -8.77 0.93 19.85
CA LYS A 318 -7.57 0.62 19.07
C LYS A 318 -7.06 1.86 18.35
N LYS A 319 -5.74 1.91 18.13
CA LYS A 319 -5.13 2.92 17.27
C LYS A 319 -5.42 2.61 15.80
N GLY A 320 -5.90 3.60 15.07
CA GLY A 320 -6.06 3.56 13.62
C GLY A 320 -4.73 3.84 12.91
N PHE A 321 -4.67 3.53 11.61
CA PHE A 321 -3.44 3.68 10.83
C PHE A 321 -3.01 5.13 10.64
N THR A 322 -3.97 6.06 10.63
CA THR A 322 -3.68 7.49 10.41
C THR A 322 -3.33 8.23 11.70
N CYS A 323 -3.58 7.62 12.87
CA CYS A 323 -3.31 8.24 14.16
C CYS A 323 -1.88 7.94 14.62
N ASN A 324 -1.13 8.99 14.95
CA ASN A 324 0.16 8.82 15.62
C ASN A 324 -0.06 8.29 17.06
N SER A 325 0.97 7.69 17.66
CA SER A 325 0.83 7.02 18.95
C SER A 325 0.59 8.00 20.11
N GLN A 326 1.10 9.23 20.01
CA GLN A 326 0.96 10.27 21.02
C GLN A 326 -0.49 10.77 21.11
N ASP A 327 -1.10 11.12 19.98
CA ASP A 327 -2.50 11.54 19.92
C ASP A 327 -3.42 10.43 20.40
N TYR A 328 -3.14 9.19 20.01
CA TYR A 328 -3.87 8.02 20.49
C TYR A 328 -3.79 7.89 22.01
N TYR A 329 -2.58 8.03 22.57
CA TYR A 329 -2.33 7.95 24.00
C TYR A 329 -3.14 9.01 24.76
N HIS A 330 -3.02 10.28 24.37
CA HIS A 330 -3.74 11.37 25.02
C HIS A 330 -5.26 11.25 24.85
N PHE A 331 -5.73 10.82 23.68
CA PHE A 331 -7.15 10.56 23.45
C PHE A 331 -7.70 9.52 24.43
N VAL A 332 -7.01 8.38 24.57
CA VAL A 332 -7.44 7.29 25.46
C VAL A 332 -7.44 7.74 26.92
N LEU A 333 -6.39 8.45 27.37
CA LEU A 333 -6.36 8.99 28.73
C LEU A 333 -7.49 9.99 28.97
N LYS A 334 -7.69 10.94 28.05
CA LYS A 334 -8.75 11.94 28.16
C LYS A 334 -10.12 11.28 28.26
N LEU A 335 -10.41 10.31 27.38
CA LEU A 335 -11.66 9.56 27.40
C LEU A 335 -11.85 8.80 28.72
N ALA A 336 -10.81 8.13 29.22
CA ALA A 336 -10.87 7.40 30.49
C ALA A 336 -11.13 8.33 31.70
N HIS A 337 -10.61 9.56 31.69
CA HIS A 337 -10.83 10.53 32.77
C HIS A 337 -12.28 11.04 32.83
N HIS A 338 -12.97 11.13 31.69
CA HIS A 338 -14.37 11.60 31.64
C HIS A 338 -15.38 10.50 32.03
N LEU A 339 -14.94 9.24 32.14
CA LEU A 339 -15.79 8.15 32.58
C LEU A 339 -15.89 8.15 34.11
N PRO A 340 -17.08 7.86 34.68
CA PRO A 340 -17.26 7.81 36.13
C PRO A 340 -16.30 6.79 36.74
N ASN A 341 -15.66 7.15 37.85
CA ASN A 341 -14.90 6.19 38.64
C ASN A 341 -15.92 5.18 39.20
N GLN A 342 -15.80 3.91 38.82
CA GLN A 342 -16.50 2.80 39.46
C GLN A 342 -15.84 2.46 40.82
N GLU A 343 -15.40 3.49 41.55
CA GLU A 343 -14.81 3.37 42.88
C GLU A 343 -15.91 3.63 43.91
N GLY A 344 -16.70 2.59 44.20
CA GLY A 344 -17.74 2.59 45.24
C GLY A 344 -18.62 1.35 45.06
N ALA A 345 -18.92 0.53 46.06
CA ALA A 345 -18.61 0.51 47.47
C ALA A 345 -18.53 -0.97 47.89
N ASP A 346 -17.70 -1.30 48.87
CA ASP A 346 -17.53 -2.63 49.48
C ASP A 346 -17.11 -3.78 48.55
N GLY A 347 -15.79 -4.00 48.45
CA GLY A 347 -15.10 -5.30 48.60
C GLY A 347 -15.45 -6.50 47.70
N GLU A 348 -16.54 -6.49 46.96
CA GLU A 348 -16.90 -7.48 45.96
C GLU A 348 -16.83 -6.77 44.62
N VAL A 349 -15.76 -7.09 43.87
CA VAL A 349 -15.83 -7.02 42.42
C VAL A 349 -16.95 -7.97 42.05
N VAL A 350 -18.20 -7.50 42.03
CA VAL A 350 -19.28 -8.21 41.35
C VAL A 350 -18.80 -8.21 39.90
N PRO A 351 -18.30 -9.33 39.37
CA PRO A 351 -18.04 -9.38 37.95
C PRO A 351 -19.37 -8.99 37.30
N VAL A 352 -19.33 -8.24 36.19
CA VAL A 352 -20.49 -8.12 35.32
C VAL A 352 -20.73 -9.51 34.71
N THR A 353 -21.14 -10.46 35.56
CA THR A 353 -21.68 -11.75 35.22
C THR A 353 -23.12 -11.52 34.87
N SER A 354 -23.50 -12.05 33.71
CA SER A 354 -24.88 -12.41 33.37
C SER A 354 -25.72 -11.39 32.60
N ALA A 355 -25.14 -10.34 32.03
CA ALA A 355 -25.64 -9.89 30.73
C ALA A 355 -24.91 -10.73 29.68
N VAL A 356 -25.63 -11.57 28.92
CA VAL A 356 -25.14 -12.35 27.78
C VAL A 356 -23.95 -11.61 27.16
N ALA A 357 -22.75 -12.19 27.22
CA ALA A 357 -21.49 -11.51 26.95
C ALA A 357 -21.43 -11.06 25.48
N LEU A 358 -22.13 -9.97 25.17
CA LEU A 358 -22.17 -9.37 23.86
C LEU A 358 -20.75 -8.94 23.53
N GLU A 359 -20.27 -9.36 22.37
CA GLU A 359 -18.90 -9.07 21.98
C GLU A 359 -18.61 -7.57 22.05
N SER A 360 -17.43 -7.24 22.60
CA SER A 360 -17.00 -5.85 22.74
C SER A 360 -16.87 -5.19 21.38
N ILE A 361 -17.52 -4.04 21.17
CA ILE A 361 -17.39 -3.23 19.94
C ILE A 361 -15.96 -2.71 19.82
N HIS A 362 -15.45 -2.54 18.61
CA HIS A 362 -14.15 -1.92 18.38
C HIS A 362 -14.31 -0.45 18.00
N VAL A 363 -13.66 0.42 18.75
CA VAL A 363 -13.53 1.85 18.44
C VAL A 363 -12.11 2.09 17.93
N VAL A 364 -11.98 2.62 16.72
CA VAL A 364 -10.70 2.91 16.07
C VAL A 364 -10.46 4.41 16.04
N VAL A 365 -9.37 4.85 16.64
CA VAL A 365 -9.00 6.26 16.72
C VAL A 365 -8.11 6.62 15.55
N GLU A 366 -8.55 7.54 14.72
CA GLU A 366 -7.87 8.03 13.53
C GLU A 366 -7.36 9.47 13.75
N SER A 367 -6.55 10.00 12.82
CA SER A 367 -6.19 11.41 12.86
C SER A 367 -7.42 12.31 12.77
N ALA A 368 -7.29 13.57 13.21
CA ALA A 368 -8.35 14.57 13.10
C ALA A 368 -8.80 14.75 11.63
N ASP A 369 -7.87 14.67 10.69
CA ASP A 369 -8.15 14.85 9.25
C ASP A 369 -8.93 13.69 8.63
N ALA A 370 -8.68 12.46 9.10
CA ALA A 370 -9.31 11.26 8.57
C ALA A 370 -10.78 11.13 9.00
N CYS A 371 -11.16 11.72 10.13
CA CYS A 371 -12.52 11.71 10.66
C CYS A 371 -12.94 13.13 11.04
N ARG A 372 -13.24 13.96 10.02
CA ARG A 372 -13.67 15.36 10.16
C ARG A 372 -14.95 15.50 10.98
N PHE A 373 -14.81 15.50 12.31
CA PHE A 373 -15.86 15.66 13.33
C PHE A 373 -17.06 14.68 13.24
N ARG A 374 -16.98 13.63 12.42
CA ARG A 374 -18.04 12.64 12.27
C ARG A 374 -17.50 11.25 12.58
N CYS A 375 -18.27 10.51 13.38
CA CYS A 375 -18.02 9.10 13.61
C CYS A 375 -18.53 8.29 12.42
N ILE A 376 -17.81 7.24 12.05
CA ILE A 376 -18.15 6.41 10.89
C ILE A 376 -18.16 4.95 11.33
N VAL A 377 -19.29 4.25 11.12
CA VAL A 377 -19.32 2.79 11.25
C VAL A 377 -18.82 2.18 9.95
N THR A 378 -17.74 1.40 10.04
CA THR A 378 -17.13 0.69 8.90
C THR A 378 -17.95 -0.52 8.48
N GLN A 379 -17.60 -1.14 7.35
CA GLN A 379 -18.25 -2.39 6.91
C GLN A 379 -17.87 -3.56 7.83
N GLU A 380 -16.67 -3.53 8.41
CA GLU A 380 -16.14 -4.50 9.37
C GLU A 380 -16.71 -4.34 10.79
N GLY A 381 -17.66 -3.42 10.99
CA GLY A 381 -18.33 -3.19 12.27
C GLY A 381 -17.47 -2.51 13.33
N GLN A 382 -16.52 -1.68 12.91
CA GLN A 382 -15.72 -0.81 13.77
C GLN A 382 -16.26 0.63 13.72
N ILE A 383 -16.26 1.32 14.86
CA ILE A 383 -16.61 2.74 14.94
C ILE A 383 -15.32 3.56 14.83
N ARG A 384 -15.15 4.33 13.77
CA ARG A 384 -14.00 5.23 13.59
C ARG A 384 -14.31 6.60 14.19
N VAL A 385 -13.37 7.11 14.98
CA VAL A 385 -13.44 8.41 15.67
C VAL A 385 -12.15 9.18 15.46
N GLY A 386 -12.19 10.50 15.41
CA GLY A 386 -10.99 11.34 15.30
C GLY A 386 -10.34 11.60 16.67
N ALA A 387 -9.02 11.60 16.74
CA ALA A 387 -8.27 11.81 17.99
C ALA A 387 -8.53 13.17 18.67
N MET A 388 -8.95 14.19 17.92
CA MET A 388 -9.29 15.53 18.44
C MET A 388 -10.80 15.73 18.66
N MET A 389 -11.60 14.67 18.51
CA MET A 389 -13.05 14.75 18.70
C MET A 389 -13.39 15.02 20.18
N PRO A 390 -14.38 15.88 20.49
CA PRO A 390 -14.85 16.06 21.86
C PRO A 390 -15.33 14.74 22.47
N VAL A 391 -15.02 14.54 23.76
CA VAL A 391 -15.31 13.27 24.44
C VAL A 391 -16.81 12.99 24.46
N ASP A 392 -17.65 13.99 24.70
CA ASP A 392 -19.12 13.83 24.71
C ASP A 392 -19.66 13.37 23.35
N THR A 393 -19.08 13.88 22.26
CA THR A 393 -19.40 13.45 20.90
C THR A 393 -19.02 11.99 20.66
N VAL A 394 -17.85 11.57 21.15
CA VAL A 394 -17.39 10.18 21.06
C VAL A 394 -18.30 9.25 21.85
N LEU A 395 -18.63 9.60 23.10
CA LEU A 395 -19.52 8.81 23.96
C LEU A 395 -20.91 8.67 23.33
N SER A 396 -21.48 9.79 22.87
CA SER A 396 -22.77 9.81 22.19
C SER A 396 -22.78 8.93 20.93
N ALA A 397 -21.70 8.98 20.14
CA ALA A 397 -21.56 8.15 18.95
C ALA A 397 -21.41 6.67 19.28
N ILE A 398 -20.63 6.30 20.31
CA ILE A 398 -20.49 4.91 20.74
C ILE A 398 -21.86 4.35 21.13
N HIS A 399 -22.66 5.08 21.91
CA HIS A 399 -23.99 4.63 22.30
C HIS A 399 -24.96 4.52 21.12
N ARG A 400 -24.99 5.54 20.25
CA ARG A 400 -25.86 5.57 19.06
C ARG A 400 -25.53 4.47 18.06
N ASP A 401 -24.24 4.28 17.77
CA ASP A 401 -23.77 3.47 16.65
C ASP A 401 -23.41 2.03 17.05
N ALA A 402 -23.46 1.70 18.35
CA ALA A 402 -23.11 0.39 18.91
C ALA A 402 -23.87 -0.78 18.27
N ALA A 403 -25.20 -0.66 18.16
CA ALA A 403 -26.04 -1.72 17.63
C ALA A 403 -25.74 -2.03 16.15
N GLU A 404 -25.54 -0.99 15.35
CA GLU A 404 -25.16 -1.12 13.94
C GLU A 404 -23.76 -1.72 13.80
N ALA A 405 -22.79 -1.25 14.60
CA ALA A 405 -21.44 -1.78 14.59
C ALA A 405 -21.40 -3.29 14.92
N ARG A 406 -22.17 -3.74 15.92
CA ARG A 406 -22.30 -5.17 16.25
C ARG A 406 -22.89 -5.96 15.09
N ARG A 407 -24.01 -5.51 14.52
CA ARG A 407 -24.66 -6.20 13.38
C ARG A 407 -23.71 -6.37 12.20
N ARG A 408 -22.95 -5.31 11.86
CA ARG A 408 -21.98 -5.35 10.75
C ARG A 408 -20.82 -6.29 11.04
N ARG A 409 -20.31 -6.28 12.27
CA ARG A 409 -19.24 -7.17 12.71
C ARG A 409 -19.66 -8.64 12.69
N ASP A 410 -20.88 -8.95 13.12
CA ASP A 410 -21.40 -10.32 13.08
C ASP A 410 -21.51 -10.83 11.65
N ARG A 411 -21.93 -9.97 10.72
CA ARG A 411 -21.92 -10.28 9.28
C ARG A 411 -20.50 -10.48 8.74
N ASP A 412 -19.58 -9.54 9.00
CA ASP A 412 -18.17 -9.64 8.58
C ASP A 412 -17.52 -10.93 9.10
N ARG A 413 -17.80 -11.30 10.36
CA ARG A 413 -17.32 -12.56 10.95
C ARG A 413 -17.86 -13.79 10.22
N LYS A 414 -19.15 -13.82 9.90
CA LYS A 414 -19.76 -14.94 9.15
C LYS A 414 -19.13 -15.06 7.76
N GLU A 415 -19.01 -13.95 7.04
CA GLU A 415 -18.38 -13.90 5.72
C GLU A 415 -16.90 -14.31 5.77
N ARG A 416 -16.18 -13.91 6.81
CA ARG A 416 -14.79 -14.32 7.04
C ARG A 416 -14.67 -15.81 7.36
N ALA A 417 -15.58 -16.36 8.17
CA ALA A 417 -15.58 -17.79 8.49
C ALA A 417 -15.80 -18.65 7.23
N ILE A 418 -16.75 -18.27 6.37
CA ILE A 418 -17.00 -18.93 5.08
C ILE A 418 -15.77 -18.81 4.17
N ALA A 419 -15.16 -17.62 4.11
CA ALA A 419 -13.93 -17.41 3.33
C ALA A 419 -12.76 -18.27 3.83
N ASP A 420 -12.56 -18.36 5.14
CA ASP A 420 -11.50 -19.18 5.75
C ASP A 420 -11.74 -20.68 5.53
N GLU A 421 -12.99 -21.14 5.54
CA GLU A 421 -13.35 -22.52 5.21
C GLU A 421 -13.05 -22.85 3.74
N ARG A 422 -13.51 -22.01 2.80
CA ARG A 422 -13.20 -22.18 1.37
C ARG A 422 -11.70 -22.12 1.10
N ALA A 423 -10.97 -21.24 1.79
CA ALA A 423 -9.52 -21.12 1.66
C ALA A 423 -8.83 -22.43 2.07
N LYS A 424 -9.29 -23.08 3.15
CA LYS A 424 -8.80 -24.41 3.56
C LYS A 424 -9.15 -25.51 2.57
N GLN A 425 -10.35 -25.49 2.00
CA GLN A 425 -10.76 -26.44 0.96
C GLN A 425 -9.85 -26.33 -0.28
N VAL A 426 -9.63 -25.11 -0.79
CA VAL A 426 -8.69 -24.87 -1.90
C VAL A 426 -7.27 -25.30 -1.53
N GLN A 427 -6.83 -24.99 -0.31
CA GLN A 427 -5.53 -25.40 0.20
C GLN A 427 -5.34 -26.92 0.14
N TRP A 428 -6.35 -27.67 0.56
CA TRP A 428 -6.36 -29.13 0.53
C TRP A 428 -6.42 -29.70 -0.90
N GLU A 429 -7.38 -29.24 -1.73
CA GLU A 429 -7.57 -29.77 -3.09
C GLU A 429 -6.33 -29.58 -3.97
N LEU A 430 -5.69 -28.42 -3.88
CA LEU A 430 -4.49 -28.08 -4.65
C LEU A 430 -3.18 -28.56 -4.01
N GLY A 431 -3.22 -29.24 -2.87
CA GLY A 431 -1.99 -29.72 -2.20
C GLY A 431 -1.05 -28.59 -1.74
N LEU A 432 -1.60 -27.43 -1.39
CA LEU A 432 -0.83 -26.30 -0.91
C LEU A 432 -0.38 -26.56 0.53
N THR A 433 0.93 -26.51 0.79
CA THR A 433 1.44 -26.68 2.17
C THR A 433 1.31 -25.39 2.99
N ARG A 434 1.08 -24.26 2.32
CA ARG A 434 0.98 -22.93 2.93
C ARG A 434 -0.42 -22.35 2.76
N LYS A 435 -0.69 -21.30 3.54
CA LYS A 435 -2.00 -20.66 3.63
C LYS A 435 -2.44 -20.04 2.29
N VAL A 436 -3.74 -20.12 2.01
CA VAL A 436 -4.43 -19.29 1.02
C VAL A 436 -4.91 -17.99 1.67
N TYR A 437 -4.57 -16.83 1.10
CA TYR A 437 -4.80 -15.53 1.77
C TYR A 437 -5.13 -14.40 0.79
N LYS A 438 -5.66 -13.30 1.33
CA LYS A 438 -5.85 -12.04 0.59
C LYS A 438 -4.50 -11.32 0.47
N ALA A 439 -3.99 -11.15 -0.74
CA ALA A 439 -2.69 -10.55 -1.04
C ALA A 439 -2.81 -9.09 -1.49
N GLY A 440 -1.77 -8.30 -1.20
CA GLY A 440 -1.60 -6.93 -1.69
C GLY A 440 -2.24 -5.84 -0.83
N THR A 441 -1.97 -4.59 -1.24
CA THR A 441 -2.44 -3.36 -0.57
C THR A 441 -3.91 -3.06 -0.86
N PHE A 442 -4.42 -3.51 -2.00
CA PHE A 442 -5.81 -3.31 -2.40
C PHE A 442 -6.71 -4.30 -1.65
N ARG A 443 -7.64 -3.77 -0.87
CA ARG A 443 -8.60 -4.58 -0.12
C ARG A 443 -9.55 -5.28 -1.09
N ILE A 444 -9.44 -6.60 -1.20
CA ILE A 444 -10.49 -7.44 -1.80
C ILE A 444 -11.60 -7.69 -0.80
N SER A 445 -12.85 -7.53 -1.26
CA SER A 445 -14.03 -7.84 -0.46
C SER A 445 -14.02 -9.32 -0.05
N HIS A 446 -14.75 -9.67 1.01
CA HIS A 446 -14.92 -11.09 1.37
C HIS A 446 -15.65 -11.86 0.27
N GLU A 447 -16.61 -11.21 -0.38
CA GLU A 447 -17.37 -11.77 -1.49
C GLU A 447 -16.49 -12.11 -2.70
N ASP A 448 -15.65 -11.17 -3.16
CA ASP A 448 -14.77 -11.38 -4.33
C ASP A 448 -13.73 -12.45 -4.06
N PHE A 449 -13.17 -12.48 -2.84
CA PHE A 449 -12.28 -13.54 -2.41
C PHE A 449 -12.98 -14.89 -2.43
N GLN A 450 -14.20 -14.99 -1.89
CA GLN A 450 -14.99 -16.21 -1.89
C GLN A 450 -15.36 -16.68 -3.31
N LYS A 451 -15.74 -15.77 -4.21
CA LYS A 451 -16.03 -16.06 -5.62
C LYS A 451 -14.78 -16.58 -6.33
N CYS A 452 -13.63 -15.94 -6.11
CA CYS A 452 -12.35 -16.39 -6.63
C CYS A 452 -12.03 -17.83 -6.20
N LEU A 453 -12.13 -18.12 -4.90
CA LEU A 453 -11.88 -19.47 -4.37
C LEU A 453 -12.89 -20.49 -4.88
N GLN A 454 -14.15 -20.10 -5.01
CA GLN A 454 -15.19 -20.97 -5.55
C GLN A 454 -14.88 -21.35 -7.00
N ARG A 455 -14.42 -20.41 -7.84
CA ARG A 455 -14.00 -20.71 -9.21
C ARG A 455 -12.87 -21.74 -9.25
N VAL A 456 -11.89 -21.64 -8.35
CA VAL A 456 -10.82 -22.66 -8.22
C VAL A 456 -11.41 -24.04 -7.88
N LEU A 457 -12.36 -24.09 -6.93
CA LEU A 457 -13.03 -25.33 -6.52
C LEU A 457 -13.97 -25.90 -7.59
N HIS A 458 -14.38 -25.13 -8.59
CA HIS A 458 -15.25 -25.59 -9.69
C HIS A 458 -14.48 -25.91 -10.97
N LEU A 459 -13.15 -25.84 -10.94
CA LEU A 459 -12.32 -26.28 -12.08
C LEU A 459 -12.53 -27.77 -12.39
N GLU A 460 -12.39 -28.11 -13.66
CA GLU A 460 -12.43 -29.49 -14.11
C GLU A 460 -11.31 -30.31 -13.44
N PRO A 461 -11.51 -31.63 -13.18
CA PRO A 461 -10.53 -32.48 -12.51
C PRO A 461 -9.13 -32.42 -13.13
N ASP A 462 -9.04 -32.38 -14.46
CA ASP A 462 -7.77 -32.30 -15.19
C ASP A 462 -7.05 -30.96 -14.96
N GLN A 463 -7.81 -29.88 -14.90
CA GLN A 463 -7.27 -28.54 -14.62
C GLN A 463 -6.79 -28.43 -13.18
N LYS A 464 -7.56 -28.96 -12.22
CA LYS A 464 -7.13 -29.06 -10.81
C LYS A 464 -5.88 -29.92 -10.67
N GLY A 465 -5.78 -31.03 -11.40
CA GLY A 465 -4.59 -31.89 -11.42
C GLY A 465 -3.33 -31.15 -11.86
N ARG A 466 -3.42 -30.38 -12.95
CA ARG A 466 -2.32 -29.50 -13.43
C ARG A 466 -1.95 -28.44 -12.40
N LEU A 467 -2.93 -27.73 -11.84
CA LEU A 467 -2.67 -26.74 -10.80
C LEU A 467 -2.04 -27.34 -9.56
N LYS A 468 -2.49 -28.52 -9.12
CA LYS A 468 -1.92 -29.24 -7.98
C LYS A 468 -0.45 -29.61 -8.23
N LEU A 469 -0.12 -30.04 -9.45
CA LEU A 469 1.27 -30.36 -9.81
C LEU A 469 2.18 -29.12 -9.82
N SER A 470 1.66 -27.96 -10.24
CA SER A 470 2.43 -26.73 -10.35
C SER A 470 2.48 -25.92 -9.05
N LEU A 471 1.40 -25.90 -8.28
CA LEU A 471 1.26 -25.12 -7.05
C LEU A 471 1.53 -25.92 -5.78
N GLY A 472 1.63 -27.25 -5.88
CA GLY A 472 1.90 -28.12 -4.74
C GLY A 472 3.10 -27.62 -3.92
N GLY A 473 2.91 -27.44 -2.62
CA GLY A 473 3.95 -26.91 -1.73
C GLY A 473 4.02 -25.37 -1.63
N ASN A 474 3.34 -24.62 -2.48
CA ASN A 474 3.38 -23.15 -2.49
C ASN A 474 2.23 -22.52 -1.67
N ALA A 475 2.32 -21.20 -1.48
CA ALA A 475 1.22 -20.39 -0.96
C ALA A 475 0.45 -19.75 -2.11
N LEU A 476 -0.84 -19.51 -1.94
CA LEU A 476 -1.69 -18.84 -2.93
C LEU A 476 -2.25 -17.54 -2.34
N GLY A 477 -1.85 -16.41 -2.93
CA GLY A 477 -2.39 -15.09 -2.62
C GLY A 477 -3.45 -14.69 -3.65
N VAL A 478 -4.56 -14.12 -3.19
CA VAL A 478 -5.57 -13.53 -4.09
C VAL A 478 -5.55 -12.02 -3.94
N ALA A 479 -5.36 -11.30 -5.04
CA ALA A 479 -5.23 -9.85 -5.05
C ALA A 479 -6.42 -9.13 -5.72
N GLY A 480 -6.41 -7.80 -5.66
CA GLY A 480 -7.41 -6.92 -6.27
C GLY A 480 -7.54 -7.06 -7.79
N SER A 481 -8.59 -6.45 -8.35
CA SER A 481 -8.76 -6.35 -9.80
C SER A 481 -7.63 -5.54 -10.42
N GLY A 482 -7.40 -5.76 -11.71
CA GLY A 482 -6.36 -5.04 -12.46
C GLY A 482 -4.94 -5.56 -12.19
N GLN A 483 -4.77 -6.60 -11.37
CA GLN A 483 -3.51 -7.30 -11.21
C GLN A 483 -3.37 -8.46 -12.20
N PHE A 484 -2.15 -8.92 -12.39
CA PHE A 484 -1.82 -10.11 -13.17
C PHE A 484 -1.41 -11.24 -12.24
N CYS A 485 -1.49 -12.48 -12.74
CA CYS A 485 -0.85 -13.60 -12.09
C CYS A 485 0.65 -13.32 -12.00
N GLN A 486 1.20 -13.39 -10.80
CA GLN A 486 2.60 -13.07 -10.55
C GLN A 486 3.16 -13.90 -9.40
N LEU A 487 4.49 -14.03 -9.38
CA LEU A 487 5.20 -14.63 -8.26
C LEU A 487 5.50 -13.54 -7.24
N GLY A 488 5.04 -13.71 -6.01
CA GLY A 488 5.36 -12.85 -4.87
C GLY A 488 6.83 -12.95 -4.46
N ASP A 489 7.29 -11.97 -3.69
CA ASP A 489 8.68 -11.90 -3.19
C ASP A 489 9.05 -13.01 -2.21
N ASP A 490 8.04 -13.73 -1.71
CA ASP A 490 8.17 -14.85 -0.80
C ASP A 490 7.93 -16.21 -1.50
N GLY A 491 7.83 -16.20 -2.83
CA GLY A 491 7.53 -17.37 -3.63
C GLY A 491 6.05 -17.78 -3.60
N ALA A 492 5.15 -16.98 -3.03
CA ALA A 492 3.71 -17.22 -3.17
C ALA A 492 3.25 -16.94 -4.60
N VAL A 493 2.35 -17.76 -5.13
CA VAL A 493 1.68 -17.45 -6.39
C VAL A 493 0.53 -16.49 -6.07
N ILE A 494 0.54 -15.31 -6.68
CA ILE A 494 -0.47 -14.26 -6.49
C ILE A 494 -1.33 -14.22 -7.74
N ILE A 495 -2.64 -14.35 -7.55
CA ILE A 495 -3.64 -14.32 -8.63
C ILE A 495 -4.61 -13.16 -8.42
N PRO A 496 -5.05 -12.45 -9.46
CA PRO A 496 -6.11 -11.46 -9.32
C PRO A 496 -7.44 -12.17 -9.03
N HIS A 497 -8.33 -11.58 -8.23
CA HIS A 497 -9.60 -12.24 -7.89
C HIS A 497 -10.50 -12.50 -9.10
N ASP A 498 -10.30 -11.78 -10.20
CA ASP A 498 -10.96 -11.86 -11.51
C ASP A 498 -10.12 -12.61 -12.56
N TRP A 499 -9.23 -13.52 -12.13
CA TRP A 499 -8.45 -14.42 -13.00
C TRP A 499 -9.34 -15.27 -13.94
N ALA A 500 -8.76 -15.78 -15.03
CA ALA A 500 -9.45 -16.58 -16.06
C ALA A 500 -8.79 -17.96 -16.27
N VAL A 501 -9.53 -18.88 -16.88
CA VAL A 501 -9.06 -20.21 -17.28
C VAL A 501 -9.05 -20.25 -18.81
N ASN A 502 -7.93 -20.59 -19.43
CA ASN A 502 -7.80 -20.79 -20.88
C ASN A 502 -8.26 -19.60 -21.75
N GLY A 503 -8.06 -18.36 -21.27
CA GLY A 503 -8.42 -17.14 -21.99
C GLY A 503 -9.93 -16.91 -22.22
N THR A 504 -10.82 -17.83 -21.82
CA THR A 504 -12.27 -17.62 -21.85
C THR A 504 -12.68 -16.76 -20.66
N GLN A 505 -12.97 -15.47 -20.91
CA GLN A 505 -13.82 -14.73 -19.99
C GLN A 505 -15.24 -15.29 -20.12
N GLU A 506 -15.76 -15.92 -19.07
CA GLU A 506 -17.19 -15.80 -18.82
C GLU A 506 -17.44 -14.30 -18.59
N ALA A 507 -18.03 -13.64 -19.57
CA ALA A 507 -18.38 -12.23 -19.50
C ALA A 507 -19.42 -12.03 -18.40
N THR A 508 -18.96 -11.86 -17.15
CA THR A 508 -19.80 -11.32 -16.08
C THR A 508 -19.97 -9.83 -16.35
N ALA A 509 -20.99 -9.51 -17.14
CA ALA A 509 -21.37 -8.16 -17.58
C ALA A 509 -21.91 -7.24 -16.45
N SER A 510 -21.44 -7.36 -15.21
CA SER A 510 -22.05 -6.67 -14.06
C SER A 510 -21.22 -5.58 -13.38
N ALA A 511 -20.10 -5.13 -13.96
CA ALA A 511 -19.18 -4.21 -13.25
C ALA A 511 -19.15 -2.74 -13.72
N PHE A 512 -20.02 -2.32 -14.65
CA PHE A 512 -20.04 -0.92 -15.13
C PHE A 512 -21.41 -0.20 -15.05
N SER A 513 -22.36 -0.74 -14.27
CA SER A 513 -23.60 -0.02 -13.95
C SER A 513 -23.87 -0.04 -12.44
N SER A 514 -23.23 0.86 -11.70
CA SER A 514 -23.62 1.28 -10.34
C SER A 514 -23.03 2.64 -10.04
#